data_AF-A0A564YRR5-F1
#
_entry.id   AF-A0A564YRR5-F1
#
_cell.length_a   1.000
_cell.length_b   1.000
_cell.length_c   1.000
_cell.angle_alpha   90.00
_cell.angle_beta   90.00
_cell.angle_gamma   90.00
#
_symmetry.space_group_name_H-M   'P 1'
#
loop_
_entity.id
_entity.type
_entity.pdbx_description
1 polymer ?
#
loop_
_entity_poly.entity_id
_entity_poly.type
_entity_poly.pdbx_seq_one_letter_code
_entity_poly.pdbx_strand_id
1 'polypeptide(L)'
;IQSAPGLQELDVQIYHLSDVALGAFLSRRHINLRKLNLTYGSEITFLGMAKLVGFLPSLQELRLIGCSRLNDAAIDLVCEHM
;
A
#
# COMPACT_ATOMS: atom_id res chain seq x y z
N ILE A 1 4.25 15.35 -10.88
CA ILE A 1 5.46 14.83 -11.56
C ILE A 1 5.69 13.42 -11.04
N GLN A 2 5.40 12.37 -11.83
CA GLN A 2 5.72 10.98 -11.47
C GLN A 2 7.25 10.86 -11.41
N SER A 3 7.80 10.64 -10.22
CA SER A 3 9.25 10.61 -10.02
C SER A 3 9.90 9.29 -10.48
N ALA A 4 9.09 8.29 -10.86
CA ALA A 4 9.56 6.99 -11.34
C ALA A 4 8.48 6.32 -12.22
N PRO A 5 8.36 6.69 -13.51
CA PRO A 5 7.28 6.19 -14.38
C PRO A 5 7.37 4.68 -14.66
N GLY A 6 8.55 4.08 -14.54
CA GLY A 6 8.79 2.64 -14.73
C GLY A 6 8.80 1.80 -13.45
N LEU A 7 8.45 2.38 -12.29
CA LEU A 7 8.50 1.65 -11.03
C LEU A 7 7.44 0.54 -11.01
N GLN A 8 7.88 -0.72 -10.95
CA GLN A 8 7.02 -1.90 -10.90
C GLN A 8 7.01 -2.58 -9.53
N GLU A 9 8.09 -2.45 -8.78
CA GLU A 9 8.23 -3.08 -7.46
C GLU A 9 8.72 -2.02 -6.47
N LEU A 10 8.11 -2.00 -5.28
CA LEU A 10 8.52 -1.14 -4.19
C LEU A 10 8.52 -1.93 -2.89
N ASP A 11 9.63 -1.85 -2.16
CA ASP A 11 9.76 -2.38 -0.81
C ASP A 11 9.98 -1.22 0.17
N VAL A 12 9.14 -1.15 1.19
CA VAL A 12 9.21 -0.13 2.24
C VAL A 12 9.26 -0.81 3.60
N GLN A 13 10.40 -0.70 4.27
CA GLN A 13 10.60 -1.14 5.64
C GLN A 13 10.75 0.06 6.57
N ILE A 14 9.65 0.45 7.22
CA ILE A 14 9.59 1.60 8.12
C ILE A 14 8.66 1.29 9.28
N TYR A 15 9.17 1.35 10.51
CA TYR A 15 8.44 1.05 11.76
C TYR A 15 7.25 1.97 12.04
N HIS A 16 7.29 3.21 11.55
CA HIS A 16 6.25 4.23 11.76
C HIS A 16 5.58 4.64 10.45
N LEU A 17 5.41 3.70 9.51
CA LEU A 17 4.67 3.98 8.28
C LEU A 17 3.20 4.23 8.62
N SER A 18 2.74 5.46 8.42
CA SER A 18 1.38 5.91 8.70
C SER A 18 0.56 6.13 7.44
N ASP A 19 -0.77 6.22 7.60
CA ASP A 19 -1.70 6.53 6.51
C ASP A 19 -1.37 7.85 5.79
N VAL A 20 -0.76 8.82 6.48
CA VAL A 20 -0.36 10.11 5.91
C VAL A 20 0.79 9.92 4.93
N ALA A 21 1.84 9.22 5.36
CA ALA A 21 2.99 8.92 4.50
C ALA A 21 2.58 8.06 3.30
N LEU A 22 1.72 7.06 3.54
CA LEU A 22 1.14 6.22 2.49
C LEU A 22 0.30 7.05 1.50
N GLY A 23 -0.55 7.95 1.99
CA GLY A 23 -1.34 8.85 1.16
C GLY A 23 -0.47 9.78 0.30
N ALA A 24 0.61 10.32 0.86
CA ALA A 24 1.57 11.15 0.13
C ALA A 24 2.25 10.37 -1.00
N PHE A 25 2.60 9.10 -0.76
CA PHE A 25 3.10 8.20 -1.80
C PHE A 25 2.05 7.97 -2.90
N LEU A 26 0.84 7.52 -2.53
CA LEU A 26 -0.24 7.18 -3.47
C LEU A 26 -0.72 8.37 -4.33
N SER A 27 -0.60 9.61 -3.81
CA SER A 27 -0.95 10.84 -4.53
C SER A 27 -0.22 11.01 -5.87
N ARG A 28 0.93 10.34 -6.05
CA ARG A 28 1.76 10.44 -7.25
C ARG A 28 1.33 9.53 -8.39
N ARG A 29 0.21 8.80 -8.24
CA ARG A 29 -0.37 7.83 -9.18
C ARG A 29 0.65 6.80 -9.68
N HIS A 30 0.76 5.67 -9.00
CA HIS A 30 1.69 4.60 -9.35
C HIS A 30 1.03 3.54 -10.25
N ILE A 31 0.66 3.93 -11.47
CA ILE A 31 -0.13 3.09 -12.39
C ILE A 31 0.58 1.82 -12.87
N ASN A 32 1.91 1.76 -12.78
CA ASN A 32 2.71 0.63 -13.24
C ASN A 32 3.20 -0.27 -12.11
N LEU A 33 2.89 0.07 -10.85
CA LEU A 33 3.33 -0.69 -9.70
C LEU A 33 2.57 -2.03 -9.65
N ARG A 34 3.31 -3.13 -9.67
CA ARG A 34 2.81 -4.50 -9.64
C ARG A 34 3.07 -5.19 -8.31
N LYS A 35 4.14 -4.82 -7.60
CA LYS A 35 4.46 -5.40 -6.29
C LYS A 35 4.70 -4.31 -5.25
N LEU A 36 4.07 -4.46 -4.11
CA LEU A 36 4.25 -3.58 -2.96
C LEU A 36 4.48 -4.43 -1.70
N ASN A 37 5.65 -4.26 -1.08
CA ASN A 37 5.95 -4.86 0.21
C ASN A 37 5.97 -3.75 1.28
N LEU A 38 5.10 -3.88 2.28
CA LEU A 38 5.04 -3.00 3.44
C LEU A 38 5.43 -3.79 4.68
N THR A 39 6.56 -3.44 5.28
CA THR A 39 7.13 -4.15 6.43
C THR A 39 7.18 -3.23 7.65
N TYR A 40 6.62 -3.73 8.77
CA TYR A 40 6.45 -3.05 10.05
C TYR A 40 5.58 -1.77 10.01
N GLY A 41 4.57 -1.75 9.12
CA GLY A 41 3.61 -0.64 9.03
C GLY A 41 2.55 -0.65 10.14
N SER A 42 2.96 -0.59 11.41
CA SER A 42 2.06 -0.70 12.57
C SER A 42 1.11 0.49 12.76
N GLU A 43 1.27 1.57 11.99
CA GLU A 43 0.37 2.73 12.01
C GLU A 43 -0.59 2.78 10.81
N ILE A 44 -0.50 1.82 9.88
CA ILE A 44 -1.45 1.70 8.77
C ILE A 44 -2.80 1.23 9.31
N THR A 45 -3.86 1.93 8.94
CA THR A 45 -5.23 1.57 9.31
C THR A 45 -6.02 1.04 8.12
N PHE A 46 -7.24 0.58 8.39
CA PHE A 46 -8.21 0.26 7.34
C PHE A 46 -8.39 1.40 6.32
N LEU A 47 -8.39 2.66 6.77
CA LEU A 47 -8.53 3.81 5.87
C LEU A 47 -7.32 3.98 4.94
N GLY A 48 -6.11 3.72 5.46
CA GLY A 48 -4.90 3.66 4.66
C GLY A 48 -4.96 2.55 3.61
N MET A 49 -5.43 1.37 4.00
CA MET A 49 -5.61 0.24 3.08
C MET A 49 -6.65 0.50 1.99
N ALA A 50 -7.79 1.11 2.32
CA ALA A 50 -8.80 1.50 1.34
C ALA A 50 -8.24 2.45 0.28
N LYS A 51 -7.41 3.41 0.70
CA LYS A 51 -6.70 4.28 -0.24
C LYS A 51 -5.67 3.53 -1.07
N LEU A 52 -4.92 2.60 -0.48
CA LEU A 52 -3.90 1.83 -1.19
C LEU A 52 -4.51 1.05 -2.35
N VAL A 53 -5.53 0.24 -2.09
CA VAL A 53 -6.14 -0.62 -3.12
C VAL A 53 -6.86 0.20 -4.19
N GLY A 54 -7.47 1.33 -3.83
CA GLY A 54 -8.12 2.22 -4.79
C GLY A 54 -7.17 3.02 -5.70
N PHE A 55 -5.90 3.16 -5.33
CA PHE A 55 -4.93 4.00 -6.05
C PHE A 55 -3.84 3.21 -6.81
N LEU A 56 -3.83 1.88 -6.69
CA LEU A 56 -2.84 0.99 -7.34
C LEU A 56 -3.53 -0.03 -8.27
N PRO A 57 -4.05 0.41 -9.43
CA PRO A 57 -4.90 -0.42 -10.29
C PRO A 57 -4.18 -1.60 -10.99
N SER A 58 -2.85 -1.62 -10.96
CA SER A 58 -2.02 -2.66 -11.59
C SER A 58 -1.33 -3.58 -10.57
N LEU A 59 -1.68 -3.44 -9.28
CA LEU A 59 -1.06 -4.20 -8.21
C LEU A 59 -1.44 -5.68 -8.35
N GLN A 60 -0.44 -6.55 -8.31
CA GLN A 60 -0.56 -8.01 -8.45
C GLN A 60 -0.10 -8.73 -7.20
N GLU A 61 0.79 -8.11 -6.43
CA GLU A 61 1.32 -8.65 -5.20
C GLU A 61 1.37 -7.57 -4.12
N LEU A 62 0.72 -7.84 -3.00
CA LEU A 62 0.79 -7.03 -1.79
C LEU A 62 1.29 -7.90 -0.65
N ARG A 63 2.42 -7.53 -0.06
CA ARG A 63 2.91 -8.16 1.17
C ARG A 63 2.78 -7.19 2.33
N LEU A 64 2.10 -7.64 3.38
CA LEU A 64 1.91 -6.92 4.63
C LEU A 64 2.60 -7.71 5.74
N ILE A 65 3.75 -7.22 6.20
CA ILE A 65 4.56 -7.89 7.21
C ILE A 65 4.54 -7.04 8.47
N GLY A 66 4.06 -7.59 9.59
CA GLY A 66 4.01 -6.86 10.87
C GLY A 66 3.04 -5.68 10.91
N CYS A 67 2.04 -5.63 10.01
CA CYS A 67 0.97 -4.63 10.01
C CYS A 67 -0.11 -4.95 11.07
N SER A 68 0.25 -4.82 12.35
CA SER A 68 -0.56 -5.28 13.50
C SER A 68 -1.90 -4.59 13.73
N ARG A 69 -2.15 -3.44 13.08
CA ARG A 69 -3.42 -2.70 13.17
C ARG A 69 -4.47 -3.13 12.14
N LEU A 70 -4.09 -3.95 11.17
CA LEU A 70 -5.02 -4.48 10.18
C LEU A 70 -5.75 -5.70 10.74
N ASN A 71 -7.01 -5.83 10.35
CA ASN A 71 -7.89 -6.92 10.77
C ASN A 71 -8.54 -7.56 9.53
N ASP A 72 -9.38 -8.57 9.75
CA ASP A 72 -10.02 -9.34 8.69
C ASP A 72 -10.79 -8.45 7.70
N ALA A 73 -11.45 -7.39 8.17
CA ALA A 73 -12.13 -6.44 7.28
C ALA A 73 -11.17 -5.74 6.29
N ALA A 74 -9.94 -5.45 6.70
CA ALA A 74 -8.93 -4.91 5.79
C ALA A 74 -8.44 -5.96 4.78
N ILE A 75 -8.45 -7.24 5.14
CA ILE A 75 -8.12 -8.34 4.22
C ILE A 75 -9.26 -8.54 3.21
N ASP A 76 -10.51 -8.55 3.66
CA ASP A 76 -11.69 -8.63 2.78
C ASP A 76 -11.66 -7.51 1.74
N LEU A 77 -11.38 -6.28 2.18
CA LEU A 77 -11.23 -5.13 1.29
C LEU A 77 -10.15 -5.33 0.22
N VAL A 78 -9.01 -5.92 0.60
CA VAL A 78 -7.92 -6.22 -0.35
C VAL A 78 -8.38 -7.28 -1.36
N CYS A 79 -9.03 -8.34 -0.89
CA CYS A 79 -9.55 -9.41 -1.75
C CYS A 79 -10.62 -8.92 -2.73
N GLU A 80 -11.43 -7.93 -2.36
CA GLU A 80 -12.43 -7.33 -3.26
C GLU A 80 -11.82 -6.46 -4.38
N HIS A 81 -10.58 -6.00 -4.22
CA HIS A 81 -9.95 -5.01 -5.10
C HIS A 81 -8.76 -5.56 -5.93
N MET A 82 -8.38 -6.83 -5.73
CA MET A 82 -7.29 -7.50 -6.48
C MET A 82 -7.80 -8.49 -7.52
#